data_AF-A0A937NR85-F1
#
_entry.id   AF-A0A937NR85-F1
#
_cell.length_a   1.000
_cell.length_b   1.000
_cell.length_c   1.000
_cell.angle_alpha   90.00
_cell.angle_beta   90.00
_cell.angle_gamma   90.00
#
_symmetry.space_group_name_H-M   'P 1'
#
loop_
_entity.id
_entity.type
_entity.pdbx_description
1 polymer ?
#
loop_
_entity_poly.entity_id
_entity_poly.type
_entity_poly.pdbx_seq_one_letter_code
_entity_poly.pdbx_strand_id
1 'polypeptide(L)'
;MKRNALFAPVFVLTLFVLSAAAAVGAYAVRVSAVRRGIERAMERFYEQENEKGFAQLDRIDYWAGQHPAFISQVRCAAIIGHIGTNQDEAAMVLADRELTNDRTPPRPDSVWQALYHVVSEQLDPTWLKAMGGREPDPNIGYRTMQHALQATGDEQRLARLNERIAMLFGETGLAGAAEQPAATVDVEAALEAPDFGRGRFAVASGASIRCYNEEGKHCGDLRPGALVTVTDTHTSNGGEVAVCHQENAGISDPPLLVRTRDLIIWKGDLTELPPDVRSLLAEHGRAASELRQARMRAAERNPHAMNYKKATTKYKAFVAKVKRLTAARDKAEGADRTRYADELHGLKNKAPELRDAYETAKRNYEEWKATNGGSVDSDPEVATIQDRVDKASQQLAPYFDT
;
A
#
# COMPACT_ATOMS: atom_id res chain seq x y z
N MET A 1 -40.41 -9.42 -42.23
CA MET A 1 -39.17 -8.63 -42.08
C MET A 1 -39.21 -7.75 -40.81
N LYS A 2 -39.23 -8.33 -39.60
CA LYS A 2 -39.20 -7.58 -38.31
C LYS A 2 -38.39 -8.34 -37.23
N ARG A 3 -37.13 -8.70 -37.51
CA ARG A 3 -36.26 -9.40 -36.53
C ARG A 3 -34.93 -8.69 -36.22
N ASN A 4 -34.67 -7.51 -36.78
CA ASN A 4 -33.38 -6.81 -36.61
C ASN A 4 -33.36 -5.73 -35.51
N ALA A 5 -34.47 -5.45 -34.83
CA ALA A 5 -34.53 -4.33 -33.87
C ALA A 5 -33.95 -4.66 -32.47
N LEU A 6 -33.78 -5.93 -32.11
CA LEU A 6 -33.33 -6.35 -30.78
C LEU A 6 -31.81 -6.54 -30.64
N PHE A 7 -31.04 -6.57 -31.74
CA PHE A 7 -29.59 -6.80 -31.69
C PHE A 7 -28.75 -5.53 -31.50
N ALA A 8 -29.25 -4.37 -31.93
CA ALA A 8 -28.55 -3.09 -31.77
C ALA A 8 -28.26 -2.69 -30.30
N PRO A 9 -29.20 -2.80 -29.33
CA PRO A 9 -28.95 -2.35 -27.97
C PRO A 9 -27.93 -3.21 -27.21
N VAL A 10 -27.88 -4.52 -27.48
CA VAL A 10 -26.93 -5.44 -26.82
C VAL A 10 -25.49 -5.20 -27.29
N PHE A 11 -25.30 -4.89 -28.57
CA PHE A 11 -23.99 -4.59 -29.13
C PHE A 11 -23.41 -3.28 -28.59
N VAL A 12 -24.24 -2.23 -28.50
CA VAL A 12 -23.85 -0.94 -27.93
C VAL A 12 -23.48 -1.08 -26.45
N LEU A 13 -24.26 -1.83 -25.66
CA LEU A 13 -23.96 -2.09 -24.26
C LEU A 13 -22.62 -2.84 -24.09
N THR A 14 -22.35 -3.84 -24.93
CA THR A 14 -21.12 -4.63 -24.85
C THR A 14 -19.88 -3.80 -25.18
N LEU A 15 -19.96 -2.95 -26.22
CA LEU A 15 -18.89 -2.01 -26.56
C LEU A 15 -18.65 -0.99 -25.45
N PHE A 16 -19.72 -0.51 -24.81
CA PHE A 16 -19.62 0.40 -23.67
C PHE A 16 -18.91 -0.25 -22.49
N VAL A 17 -19.27 -1.48 -22.12
CA VAL A 17 -18.64 -2.24 -21.02
C VAL A 17 -17.16 -2.54 -21.30
N LEU A 18 -16.82 -2.95 -22.53
CA LEU A 18 -15.42 -3.18 -22.92
C LEU A 18 -14.59 -1.90 -22.88
N SER A 19 -15.16 -0.79 -23.35
CA SER A 19 -14.50 0.52 -23.32
C SER A 19 -14.28 1.00 -21.88
N ALA A 20 -15.27 0.82 -21.01
CA ALA A 20 -15.15 1.14 -19.58
C ALA A 20 -14.07 0.29 -18.89
N ALA A 21 -14.01 -1.02 -19.17
CA ALA A 21 -12.98 -1.90 -18.61
C ALA A 21 -11.57 -1.52 -19.09
N ALA A 22 -11.41 -1.16 -20.37
CA ALA A 22 -10.14 -0.68 -20.92
C ALA A 22 -9.72 0.66 -20.28
N ALA A 23 -10.68 1.58 -20.08
CA ALA A 23 -10.43 2.85 -19.40
C ALA A 23 -10.00 2.65 -17.94
N VAL A 24 -10.64 1.74 -17.19
CA VAL A 24 -10.25 1.38 -15.82
C VAL A 24 -8.86 0.74 -15.78
N GLY A 25 -8.54 -0.14 -16.73
CA GLY A 25 -7.21 -0.74 -16.84
C GLY A 25 -6.13 0.31 -17.11
N ALA A 26 -6.37 1.22 -18.05
CA ALA A 26 -5.46 2.33 -18.34
C ALA A 26 -5.29 3.25 -17.13
N TYR A 27 -6.38 3.57 -16.42
CA TYR A 27 -6.36 4.34 -15.18
C TYR A 27 -5.44 3.69 -14.13
N ALA A 28 -5.62 2.40 -13.85
CA ALA A 28 -4.82 1.68 -12.86
C ALA A 28 -3.32 1.67 -13.21
N VAL A 29 -2.98 1.53 -14.48
CA VAL A 29 -1.58 1.59 -14.96
C VAL A 29 -0.99 2.99 -14.75
N ARG A 30 -1.76 4.05 -15.06
CA ARG A 30 -1.33 5.45 -14.86
C ARG A 30 -1.09 5.77 -13.40
N VAL A 31 -2.03 5.42 -12.53
CA VAL A 31 -1.90 5.58 -11.07
C VAL A 31 -0.64 4.88 -10.56
N SER A 32 -0.42 3.64 -10.99
CA SER A 32 0.78 2.89 -10.62
C SER A 32 2.07 3.51 -11.16
N ALA A 33 2.04 4.13 -12.35
CA ALA A 33 3.20 4.80 -12.94
C ALA A 33 3.54 6.10 -12.20
N VAL A 34 2.54 6.92 -11.88
CA VAL A 34 2.72 8.17 -11.12
C VAL A 34 3.28 7.86 -9.73
N ARG A 35 2.68 6.92 -8.99
CA ARG A 35 3.16 6.53 -7.66
C ARG A 35 4.62 6.07 -7.67
N ARG A 36 4.98 5.16 -8.59
CA ARG A 36 6.37 4.70 -8.74
C ARG A 36 7.32 5.83 -9.17
N GLY A 37 6.83 6.79 -9.94
CA GLY A 37 7.59 7.97 -10.32
C GLY A 37 7.90 8.87 -9.11
N ILE A 38 6.93 9.10 -8.23
CA ILE A 38 7.12 9.84 -6.97
C ILE A 38 8.11 9.11 -6.07
N GLU A 39 7.93 7.80 -5.86
CA GLU A 39 8.84 6.98 -5.03
C GLU A 39 10.30 7.06 -5.55
N ARG A 40 10.50 6.95 -6.86
CA ARG A 40 11.83 7.11 -7.49
C ARG A 40 12.39 8.52 -7.38
N ALA A 41 11.55 9.56 -7.49
CA ALA A 41 12.00 10.93 -7.33
C ALA A 41 12.50 11.18 -5.88
N MET A 42 11.75 10.68 -4.89
CA MET A 42 12.15 10.74 -3.49
C MET A 42 13.46 9.99 -3.24
N GLU A 43 13.62 8.78 -3.77
CA GLU A 43 14.88 8.03 -3.72
C GLU A 43 16.05 8.85 -4.28
N ARG A 44 15.86 9.52 -5.42
CA ARG A 44 16.88 10.40 -6.01
C ARG A 44 17.21 11.62 -5.14
N PHE A 45 16.23 12.23 -4.49
CA PHE A 45 16.49 13.32 -3.55
C PHE A 45 17.31 12.84 -2.34
N TYR A 46 17.01 11.65 -1.80
CA TYR A 46 17.83 11.04 -0.73
C TYR A 46 19.26 10.72 -1.19
N GLU A 47 19.43 10.28 -2.43
CA GLU A 47 20.74 10.08 -3.07
C GLU A 47 21.46 11.39 -3.43
N GLN A 48 20.90 12.55 -3.11
CA GLN A 48 21.38 13.89 -3.50
C GLN A 48 21.44 14.12 -5.02
N GLU A 49 20.75 13.28 -5.81
CA GLU A 49 20.63 13.41 -7.27
C GLU A 49 19.45 14.32 -7.66
N ASN A 50 19.43 15.54 -7.12
CA ASN A 50 18.27 16.43 -7.16
C ASN A 50 17.75 16.73 -8.57
N GLU A 51 18.64 16.98 -9.54
CA GLU A 51 18.24 17.20 -10.94
C GLU A 51 17.48 16.01 -11.53
N LYS A 52 17.90 14.78 -11.21
CA LYS A 52 17.21 13.57 -11.68
C LYS A 52 15.89 13.37 -10.95
N GLY A 53 15.81 13.73 -9.67
CA GLY A 53 14.58 13.75 -8.90
C GLY A 53 13.53 14.67 -9.52
N PHE A 54 13.89 15.93 -9.80
CA PHE A 54 13.02 16.88 -10.48
C PHE A 54 12.65 16.43 -11.91
N ALA A 55 13.61 15.96 -12.70
CA ALA A 55 13.32 15.43 -14.04
C ALA A 55 12.36 14.23 -14.00
N GLN A 56 12.39 13.42 -12.94
CA GLN A 56 11.46 12.32 -12.73
C GLN A 56 10.05 12.81 -12.36
N LEU A 57 9.94 13.89 -11.56
CA LEU A 57 8.67 14.55 -11.25
C LEU A 57 8.06 15.21 -12.49
N ASP A 58 8.85 15.93 -13.29
CA ASP A 58 8.38 16.58 -14.53
C ASP A 58 7.78 15.57 -15.53
N ARG A 59 8.39 14.37 -15.64
CA ARG A 59 7.88 13.31 -16.51
C ARG A 59 6.51 12.80 -16.10
N ILE A 60 6.18 12.83 -14.81
CA ILE A 60 4.90 12.35 -14.28
C ILE A 60 3.90 13.47 -14.03
N ASP A 61 4.33 14.73 -14.02
CA ASP A 61 3.49 15.90 -13.74
C ASP A 61 2.29 15.97 -14.70
N TYR A 62 2.52 15.79 -16.00
CA TYR A 62 1.46 15.73 -17.00
C TYR A 62 0.39 14.65 -16.69
N TRP A 63 0.83 13.49 -16.22
CA TRP A 63 -0.06 12.38 -15.88
C TRP A 63 -0.77 12.61 -14.55
N ALA A 64 -0.10 13.25 -13.59
CA ALA A 64 -0.64 13.61 -12.30
C ALA A 64 -1.66 14.76 -12.40
N GLY A 65 -1.47 15.71 -13.32
CA GLY A 65 -2.36 16.85 -13.54
C GLY A 65 -3.78 16.48 -13.99
N GLN A 66 -4.00 15.23 -14.43
CA GLN A 66 -5.33 14.69 -14.73
C GLN A 66 -6.06 14.22 -13.44
N HIS A 67 -5.40 14.26 -12.28
CA HIS A 67 -5.88 13.73 -11.01
C HIS A 67 -5.47 14.62 -9.83
N PRO A 68 -6.41 15.39 -9.24
CA PRO A 68 -6.13 16.38 -8.19
C PRO A 68 -5.33 15.84 -6.99
N ALA A 69 -5.55 14.57 -6.61
CA ALA A 69 -4.80 13.95 -5.52
C ALA A 69 -3.34 13.67 -5.85
N PHE A 70 -3.05 13.24 -7.09
CA PHE A 70 -1.68 12.90 -7.49
C PHE A 70 -0.85 14.14 -7.78
N ILE A 71 -1.45 15.19 -8.36
CA ILE A 71 -0.72 16.44 -8.58
C ILE A 71 -0.28 17.05 -7.24
N SER A 72 -1.11 16.95 -6.20
CA SER A 72 -0.75 17.36 -4.84
C SER A 72 0.45 16.57 -4.30
N GLN A 73 0.46 15.24 -4.47
CA GLN A 73 1.60 14.40 -4.06
C GLN A 73 2.89 14.71 -4.85
N VAL A 74 2.79 14.95 -6.15
CA VAL A 74 3.95 15.35 -6.99
C VAL A 74 4.52 16.68 -6.52
N ARG A 75 3.65 17.66 -6.24
CA ARG A 75 4.07 18.97 -5.72
C ARG A 75 4.65 18.88 -4.32
N CYS A 76 4.09 18.05 -3.42
CA CYS A 76 4.68 17.79 -2.11
C CYS A 76 6.09 17.17 -2.22
N ALA A 77 6.29 16.23 -3.15
CA ALA A 77 7.63 15.67 -3.41
C ALA A 77 8.59 16.73 -3.96
N ALA A 78 8.14 17.61 -4.86
CA ALA A 78 8.95 18.71 -5.38
C ALA A 78 9.31 19.73 -4.28
N ILE A 79 8.37 20.05 -3.38
CA ILE A 79 8.62 20.87 -2.19
C ILE A 79 9.76 20.30 -1.37
N ILE A 80 9.74 18.99 -1.08
CA ILE A 80 10.81 18.32 -0.32
C ILE A 80 12.16 18.46 -1.05
N GLY A 81 12.19 18.22 -2.38
CA GLY A 81 13.39 18.40 -3.19
C GLY A 81 13.93 19.84 -3.17
N HIS A 82 13.06 20.84 -3.23
CA HIS A 82 13.46 22.25 -3.17
C HIS A 82 14.01 22.62 -1.78
N ILE A 83 13.39 22.15 -0.70
CA ILE A 83 13.92 22.35 0.66
C ILE A 83 15.30 21.71 0.82
N GLY A 84 15.48 20.47 0.34
CA GLY A 84 16.75 19.76 0.37
C GLY A 84 17.86 20.43 -0.47
N THR A 85 17.50 21.29 -1.42
CA THR A 85 18.43 22.09 -2.24
C THR A 85 18.53 23.55 -1.81
N ASN A 86 17.97 23.91 -0.64
CA ASN A 86 17.94 25.28 -0.11
C ASN A 86 17.23 26.30 -1.04
N GLN A 87 16.22 25.85 -1.78
CA GLN A 87 15.39 26.65 -2.69
C GLN A 87 14.02 26.96 -2.07
N ASP A 88 14.02 27.59 -0.89
CA ASP A 88 12.81 27.82 -0.06
C ASP A 88 11.72 28.60 -0.81
N GLU A 89 12.11 29.58 -1.62
CA GLU A 89 11.18 30.37 -2.43
C GLU A 89 10.47 29.51 -3.50
N ALA A 90 11.17 28.56 -4.11
CA ALA A 90 10.56 27.65 -5.09
C ALA A 90 9.58 26.67 -4.41
N ALA A 91 9.95 26.14 -3.24
CA ALA A 91 9.07 25.31 -2.43
C ALA A 91 7.78 26.05 -2.04
N MET A 92 7.89 27.32 -1.65
CA MET A 92 6.75 28.13 -1.26
C MET A 92 5.83 28.48 -2.43
N VAL A 93 6.37 28.76 -3.63
CA VAL A 93 5.54 28.95 -4.84
C VAL A 93 4.69 27.71 -5.11
N LEU A 94 5.21 26.51 -4.85
CA LEU A 94 4.44 25.28 -4.97
C LEU A 94 3.42 25.12 -3.84
N ALA A 95 3.76 25.50 -2.61
CA ALA A 95 2.82 25.49 -1.48
C ALA A 95 1.64 26.46 -1.70
N ASP A 96 1.88 27.64 -2.26
CA ASP A 96 0.85 28.62 -2.65
C ASP A 96 -0.06 28.07 -3.76
N ARG A 97 0.51 27.36 -4.73
CA ARG A 97 -0.27 26.67 -5.78
C ARG A 97 -1.16 25.56 -5.22
N GLU A 98 -0.72 24.89 -4.16
CA GLU A 98 -1.57 23.92 -3.45
C GLU A 98 -2.70 24.61 -2.68
N LEU A 99 -2.40 25.72 -2.01
CA LEU A 99 -3.38 26.49 -1.24
C LEU A 99 -4.48 27.08 -2.12
N THR A 100 -4.09 27.71 -3.23
CA THR A 100 -5.03 28.35 -4.16
C THR A 100 -5.95 27.35 -4.85
N ASN A 101 -5.70 26.05 -4.65
CA ASN A 101 -6.58 24.99 -5.08
C ASN A 101 -6.91 25.12 -6.57
N ASP A 102 -5.94 25.57 -7.37
CA ASP A 102 -6.02 25.57 -8.83
C ASP A 102 -5.92 24.12 -9.32
N ARG A 103 -6.96 23.39 -8.92
CA ARG A 103 -7.25 21.98 -9.16
C ARG A 103 -8.25 21.85 -10.30
N THR A 104 -8.59 22.96 -10.97
CA THR A 104 -9.45 22.94 -12.16
C THR A 104 -8.78 21.99 -13.15
N PRO A 105 -9.29 20.77 -13.34
CA PRO A 105 -8.74 19.89 -14.34
C PRO A 105 -8.88 20.63 -15.67
N PRO A 106 -7.87 20.57 -16.56
CA PRO A 106 -8.02 21.13 -17.89
C PRO A 106 -9.31 20.58 -18.50
N ARG A 107 -10.10 21.43 -19.15
CA ARG A 107 -11.33 20.99 -19.81
C ARG A 107 -10.98 19.80 -20.71
N PRO A 108 -11.77 18.71 -20.69
CA PRO A 108 -11.48 17.56 -21.52
C PRO A 108 -11.54 17.98 -22.99
N ASP A 109 -10.40 17.92 -23.67
CA ASP A 109 -10.26 18.26 -25.10
C ASP A 109 -10.85 17.17 -26.01
N SER A 110 -11.29 16.05 -25.43
CA SER A 110 -11.86 14.92 -26.15
C SER A 110 -12.98 14.20 -25.38
N VAL A 111 -13.88 13.57 -26.13
CA VAL A 111 -14.95 12.70 -25.59
C VAL A 111 -14.37 11.56 -24.74
N TRP A 112 -13.16 11.09 -25.06
CA TRP A 112 -12.47 10.08 -24.26
C TRP A 112 -12.00 10.61 -22.91
N GLN A 113 -11.49 11.85 -22.84
CA GLN A 113 -11.18 12.50 -21.56
C GLN A 113 -12.45 12.82 -20.76
N ALA A 114 -13.56 13.15 -21.41
CA ALA A 114 -14.84 13.36 -20.73
C ALA A 114 -15.39 12.05 -20.13
N LEU A 115 -15.37 10.94 -20.91
CA LEU A 115 -15.73 9.61 -20.42
C LEU A 115 -14.80 9.15 -19.29
N TYR A 116 -13.51 9.45 -19.41
CA TYR A 116 -12.52 9.17 -18.37
C TYR A 116 -12.82 9.96 -17.10
N HIS A 117 -13.16 11.25 -17.21
CA HIS A 117 -13.58 12.10 -16.08
C HIS A 117 -14.81 11.54 -15.37
N VAL A 118 -15.82 11.10 -16.12
CA VAL A 118 -17.03 10.48 -15.54
C VAL A 118 -16.70 9.19 -14.80
N VAL A 119 -15.81 8.37 -15.34
CA VAL A 119 -15.36 7.13 -14.69
C VAL A 119 -14.49 7.43 -13.46
N SER A 120 -13.59 8.41 -13.54
CA SER A 120 -12.74 8.79 -12.41
C SER A 120 -13.54 9.47 -11.30
N GLU A 121 -14.49 10.35 -11.61
CA GLU A 121 -15.39 10.98 -10.63
C GLU A 121 -16.30 9.98 -9.93
N GLN A 122 -16.69 8.88 -10.57
CA GLN A 122 -17.44 7.81 -9.91
C GLN A 122 -16.55 6.87 -9.07
N LEU A 123 -15.26 6.78 -9.41
CA LEU A 123 -14.27 6.02 -8.64
C LEU A 123 -13.61 6.86 -7.53
N ASP A 124 -13.65 8.19 -7.61
CA ASP A 124 -13.06 9.12 -6.65
C ASP A 124 -13.66 8.99 -5.24
N PRO A 125 -14.99 8.87 -5.05
CA PRO A 125 -15.60 8.68 -3.74
C PRO A 125 -15.21 7.36 -3.08
N THR A 126 -14.91 6.32 -3.88
CA THR A 126 -14.44 5.03 -3.37
C THR A 126 -12.96 5.05 -3.03
N TRP A 127 -12.17 5.83 -3.77
CA TRP A 127 -10.76 6.06 -3.47
C TRP A 127 -10.56 6.99 -2.25
N LEU A 128 -11.28 8.11 -2.16
CA LEU A 128 -11.35 8.98 -0.98
C LEU A 128 -11.79 8.17 0.25
N LYS A 129 -12.81 7.31 0.14
CA LYS A 129 -13.20 6.39 1.22
C LYS A 129 -12.11 5.37 1.58
N ALA A 130 -11.37 4.85 0.60
CA ALA A 130 -10.27 3.91 0.85
C ALA A 130 -9.08 4.58 1.55
N MET A 131 -8.93 5.90 1.42
CA MET A 131 -7.93 6.73 2.12
C MET A 131 -8.47 7.35 3.43
N GLY A 132 -9.63 6.90 3.93
CA GLY A 132 -10.18 7.40 5.20
C GLY A 132 -11.03 8.69 5.08
N GLY A 133 -11.46 9.06 3.88
CA GLY A 133 -12.54 10.02 3.63
C GLY A 133 -12.25 11.48 4.00
N ARG A 134 -11.00 11.86 4.28
CA ARG A 134 -10.66 13.24 4.59
C ARG A 134 -10.54 14.05 3.30
N GLU A 135 -11.20 15.21 3.28
CA GLU A 135 -10.93 16.22 2.25
C GLU A 135 -9.43 16.55 2.24
N PRO A 136 -8.83 16.77 1.06
CA PRO A 136 -7.42 17.10 0.98
C PRO A 136 -7.16 18.38 1.79
N ASP A 137 -6.26 18.31 2.76
CA ASP A 137 -5.88 19.45 3.57
C ASP A 137 -5.43 20.60 2.66
N PRO A 138 -6.14 21.75 2.64
CA PRO A 138 -5.79 22.85 1.76
C PRO A 138 -4.40 23.43 2.05
N ASN A 139 -3.83 23.10 3.21
CA ASN A 139 -2.54 23.59 3.64
C ASN A 139 -1.44 22.52 3.57
N ILE A 140 -1.69 21.41 2.85
CA ILE A 140 -0.76 20.28 2.79
C ILE A 140 0.63 20.70 2.32
N GLY A 141 0.73 21.63 1.35
CA GLY A 141 2.02 22.13 0.86
C GLY A 141 2.84 22.83 1.95
N TYR A 142 2.20 23.71 2.74
CA TYR A 142 2.85 24.40 3.85
C TYR A 142 3.28 23.46 4.98
N ARG A 143 2.45 22.46 5.31
CA ARG A 143 2.83 21.41 6.28
C ARG A 143 3.99 20.57 5.78
N THR A 144 4.00 20.20 4.49
CA THR A 144 5.12 19.49 3.88
C THR A 144 6.41 20.31 3.97
N MET A 145 6.36 21.63 3.75
CA MET A 145 7.52 22.52 3.95
C MET A 145 8.00 22.52 5.41
N GLN A 146 7.09 22.64 6.39
CA GLN A 146 7.44 22.61 7.81
C GLN A 146 8.12 21.29 8.19
N HIS A 147 7.55 20.15 7.80
CA HIS A 147 8.14 18.83 8.05
C HIS A 147 9.49 18.66 7.37
N ALA A 148 9.62 19.10 6.11
CA ALA A 148 10.88 19.02 5.38
C ALA A 148 11.98 19.87 6.05
N LEU A 149 11.67 21.10 6.47
CA LEU A 149 12.62 21.95 7.19
C LEU A 149 12.97 21.40 8.56
N GLN A 150 11.99 20.88 9.30
CA GLN A 150 12.24 20.23 10.59
C GLN A 150 13.21 19.04 10.43
N ALA A 151 13.04 18.23 9.38
CA ALA A 151 13.94 17.11 9.09
C ALA A 151 15.38 17.53 8.75
N THR A 152 15.60 18.78 8.31
CA THR A 152 16.96 19.31 8.10
C THR A 152 17.64 19.78 9.39
N GLY A 153 16.89 19.98 10.47
CA GLY A 153 17.40 20.58 11.72
C GLY A 153 17.70 22.08 11.64
N ASP A 154 17.36 22.76 10.54
CA ASP A 154 17.58 24.22 10.39
C ASP A 154 16.45 25.02 11.04
N GLU A 155 16.59 25.24 12.35
CA GLU A 155 15.63 25.97 13.18
C GLU A 155 15.38 27.41 12.68
N GLN A 156 16.39 28.07 12.10
CA GLN A 156 16.24 29.43 11.60
C GLN A 156 15.36 29.50 10.36
N ARG A 157 15.53 28.57 9.42
CA ARG A 157 14.65 28.47 8.24
C ARG A 157 13.23 28.11 8.65
N LEU A 158 13.06 27.19 9.59
CA LEU A 158 11.74 26.81 10.11
C LEU A 158 11.04 27.99 10.79
N ALA A 159 11.75 28.75 11.63
CA ALA A 159 11.20 29.94 12.29
C ALA A 159 10.74 31.00 11.27
N ARG A 160 11.54 31.29 10.24
CA ARG A 160 11.16 32.21 9.16
C ARG A 160 9.93 31.75 8.40
N LEU A 161 9.82 30.45 8.11
CA LEU A 161 8.63 29.89 7.46
C LEU A 161 7.40 30.05 8.36
N ASN A 162 7.52 29.73 9.66
CA ASN A 162 6.42 29.84 10.61
C ASN A 162 5.93 31.28 10.76
N GLU A 163 6.85 32.26 10.82
CA GLU A 163 6.49 33.68 10.86
C GLU A 163 5.70 34.07 9.59
N ARG A 164 6.14 33.60 8.42
CA ARG A 164 5.47 33.87 7.16
C ARG A 164 4.10 33.20 7.04
N ILE A 165 3.97 31.96 7.51
CA ILE A 165 2.69 31.26 7.64
C ILE A 165 1.76 32.05 8.56
N ALA A 166 2.23 32.52 9.72
CA ALA A 166 1.44 33.33 10.63
C ALA A 166 0.95 34.65 9.97
N MET A 167 1.79 35.30 9.16
CA MET A 167 1.38 36.49 8.39
C MET A 167 0.32 36.19 7.33
N LEU A 168 0.44 35.07 6.61
CA LEU A 168 -0.48 34.70 5.53
C LEU A 168 -1.82 34.17 6.04
N PHE A 169 -1.81 33.47 7.17
CA PHE A 169 -2.95 32.70 7.65
C PHE A 169 -3.54 33.20 8.99
N GLY A 170 -2.95 34.22 9.62
CA GLY A 170 -3.42 34.77 10.91
C GLY A 170 -3.49 33.71 12.03
N GLU A 171 -4.45 33.84 12.96
CA GLU A 171 -4.70 32.87 14.06
C GLU A 171 -5.34 31.54 13.60
N THR A 172 -5.35 31.21 12.31
CA THR A 172 -5.86 29.90 11.88
C THR A 172 -4.95 28.78 12.40
N GLY A 173 -5.51 27.57 12.55
CA GLY A 173 -4.85 26.43 13.19
C GLY A 173 -3.52 25.96 12.58
N LEU A 174 -3.03 26.55 11.47
CA LEU A 174 -1.65 26.36 11.02
C LEU A 174 -0.61 27.12 11.86
N ALA A 175 -0.94 28.34 12.30
CA ALA A 175 -0.07 29.10 13.19
C ALA A 175 -0.01 28.45 14.58
N GLY A 176 -1.15 27.96 15.08
CA GLY A 176 -1.22 27.25 16.37
C GLY A 176 -0.47 25.91 16.42
N ALA A 177 -0.27 25.25 15.27
CA ALA A 177 0.59 24.07 15.17
C ALA A 177 2.09 24.41 15.24
N ALA A 178 2.46 25.67 14.93
CA ALA A 178 3.82 26.19 15.07
C ALA A 178 4.11 26.73 16.48
N GLU A 179 3.08 27.06 17.25
CA GLU A 179 3.17 27.67 18.60
C GLU A 179 2.99 26.70 19.77
N GLN A 180 2.74 25.41 19.54
CA GLN A 180 2.88 24.43 20.62
C GLN A 180 4.36 24.40 21.02
N PRO A 181 4.73 24.88 22.23
CA PRO A 181 6.08 24.67 22.70
C PRO A 181 6.26 23.16 22.73
N ALA A 182 7.32 22.68 22.07
CA ALA A 182 7.81 21.34 22.33
C ALA A 182 7.82 21.20 23.86
N ALA A 183 6.93 20.35 24.39
CA ALA A 183 7.10 19.88 25.74
C ALA A 183 8.56 19.50 25.82
N THR A 184 9.27 20.02 26.82
CA THR A 184 10.70 19.80 27.03
C THR A 184 10.95 18.29 27.13
N VAL A 185 11.07 17.67 25.98
CA VAL A 185 11.78 16.44 25.76
C VAL A 185 13.22 16.89 25.83
N ASP A 186 13.96 16.41 26.82
CA ASP A 186 15.40 16.58 26.90
C ASP A 186 15.99 16.30 25.51
N VAL A 187 16.38 17.36 24.80
CA VAL A 187 16.92 17.27 23.44
C VAL A 187 18.23 16.50 23.44
N GLU A 188 18.93 16.45 24.59
CA GLU A 188 20.13 15.64 24.80
C GLU A 188 19.81 14.15 25.01
N ALA A 189 18.60 13.79 25.45
CA ALA A 189 18.12 12.40 25.47
C ALA A 189 17.40 12.00 24.17
N ALA A 190 16.85 12.95 23.41
CA ALA A 190 16.24 12.72 22.10
C ALA A 190 17.25 12.72 20.93
N LEU A 191 18.42 13.35 21.09
CA LEU A 191 19.56 13.21 20.19
C LEU A 191 20.38 11.93 20.42
N GLU A 192 20.05 11.17 21.47
CA GLU A 192 20.43 9.76 21.64
C GLU A 192 19.28 8.82 21.26
N ALA A 193 18.41 9.19 20.31
CA ALA A 193 17.78 8.15 19.51
C ALA A 193 18.93 7.40 18.82
N PRO A 194 19.12 6.08 19.07
CA PRO A 194 20.15 5.34 18.38
C PRO A 194 19.92 5.57 16.89
N ASP A 195 20.92 6.06 16.17
CA ASP A 195 20.96 6.02 14.72
C ASP A 195 21.03 4.54 14.36
N PHE A 196 19.88 3.87 14.45
CA PHE A 196 19.79 2.46 14.17
C PHE A 196 20.17 2.33 12.71
N GLY A 197 21.36 1.80 12.45
CA GLY A 197 22.07 1.99 11.19
C GLY A 197 21.30 1.57 9.93
N ARG A 198 21.96 1.65 8.76
CA ARG A 198 21.42 1.31 7.42
C ARG A 198 20.85 -0.13 7.26
N GLY A 199 20.78 -0.90 8.33
CA GLY A 199 20.17 -2.23 8.38
C GLY A 199 18.64 -2.20 8.38
N ARG A 200 18.08 -3.38 8.19
CA ARG A 200 16.68 -3.69 8.49
C ARG A 200 16.68 -4.90 9.41
N PHE A 201 15.72 -4.97 10.30
CA PHE A 201 15.48 -6.18 11.08
C PHE A 201 13.99 -6.49 11.06
N ALA A 202 13.64 -7.70 11.47
CA ALA A 202 12.25 -8.13 11.49
C ALA A 202 11.95 -9.06 12.66
N VAL A 203 10.67 -9.11 13.02
CA VAL A 203 10.13 -10.16 13.88
C VAL A 203 9.21 -11.09 13.09
N ALA A 204 9.37 -12.38 13.32
CA ALA A 204 8.48 -13.42 12.87
C ALA A 204 7.06 -13.27 13.44
N SER A 205 6.06 -13.13 12.57
CA SER A 205 4.65 -12.98 12.98
C SER A 205 3.70 -13.99 12.31
N GLY A 206 4.20 -14.85 11.44
CA GLY A 206 3.42 -15.94 10.83
C GLY A 206 3.20 -17.12 11.79
N ALA A 207 2.06 -17.82 11.65
CA ALA A 207 1.71 -18.99 12.47
C ALA A 207 2.59 -20.23 12.18
N SER A 208 3.10 -20.36 10.96
CA SER A 208 4.06 -21.39 10.53
C SER A 208 4.92 -20.77 9.45
N ILE A 209 6.17 -20.47 9.80
CA ILE A 209 7.09 -19.73 8.95
C ILE A 209 8.16 -20.68 8.47
N ARG A 210 8.02 -21.17 7.24
CA ARG A 210 9.03 -22.05 6.63
C ARG A 210 10.19 -21.21 6.11
N CYS A 211 11.39 -21.62 6.46
CA CYS A 211 12.63 -21.06 5.96
C CYS A 211 13.18 -21.94 4.84
N TYR A 212 13.78 -21.29 3.85
CA TYR A 212 14.45 -21.95 2.74
C TYR A 212 15.89 -21.44 2.64
N ASN A 213 16.82 -22.26 2.16
CA ASN A 213 18.13 -21.77 1.77
C ASN A 213 18.06 -21.05 0.41
N GLU A 214 19.18 -20.50 -0.06
CA GLU A 214 19.28 -19.83 -1.36
C GLU A 214 18.93 -20.74 -2.56
N GLU A 215 19.12 -22.05 -2.42
CA GLU A 215 18.73 -23.05 -3.43
C GLU A 215 17.22 -23.34 -3.43
N GLY A 216 16.45 -22.74 -2.51
CA GLY A 216 15.01 -22.96 -2.35
C GLY A 216 14.65 -24.27 -1.64
N LYS A 217 15.62 -24.96 -1.02
CA LYS A 217 15.40 -26.15 -0.20
C LYS A 217 14.97 -25.73 1.21
N HIS A 218 13.91 -26.38 1.72
CA HIS A 218 13.45 -26.17 3.10
C HIS A 218 14.56 -26.55 4.08
N CYS A 219 14.89 -25.63 4.99
CA CYS A 219 16.00 -25.79 5.94
C CYS A 219 15.56 -25.70 7.40
N GLY A 220 14.29 -25.37 7.66
CA GLY A 220 13.74 -25.29 9.01
C GLY A 220 12.53 -24.37 9.09
N ASP A 221 12.03 -24.17 10.30
CA ASP A 221 10.90 -23.28 10.57
C ASP A 221 11.31 -22.21 11.60
N LEU A 222 10.94 -20.96 11.32
CA LEU A 222 11.15 -19.84 12.23
C LEU A 222 9.98 -19.77 13.23
N ARG A 223 10.31 -19.65 14.52
CA ARG A 223 9.30 -19.55 15.58
C ARG A 223 8.66 -18.16 15.59
N PRO A 224 7.36 -18.03 15.88
CA PRO A 224 6.75 -16.73 16.13
C PRO A 224 7.51 -15.96 17.22
N GLY A 225 7.74 -14.67 16.98
CA GLY A 225 8.54 -13.81 17.85
C GLY A 225 10.06 -13.92 17.67
N ALA A 226 10.57 -14.79 16.79
CA ALA A 226 11.99 -14.82 16.49
C ALA A 226 12.41 -13.52 15.78
N LEU A 227 13.54 -12.97 16.22
CA LEU A 227 14.14 -11.77 15.66
C LEU A 227 15.18 -12.18 14.61
N VAL A 228 15.20 -11.45 13.50
CA VAL A 228 16.13 -11.69 12.40
C VAL A 228 16.61 -10.37 11.81
N THR A 229 17.85 -10.34 11.34
CA THR A 229 18.38 -9.23 10.55
C THR A 229 18.02 -9.46 9.08
N VAL A 230 17.44 -8.45 8.42
CA VAL A 230 17.02 -8.49 7.02
C VAL A 230 18.06 -7.78 6.17
N THR A 231 18.77 -8.55 5.35
CA THR A 231 19.85 -8.04 4.50
C THR A 231 19.35 -7.60 3.13
N ASP A 232 18.47 -8.38 2.51
CA ASP A 232 17.92 -8.09 1.19
C ASP A 232 16.47 -8.59 1.04
N THR A 233 15.81 -8.19 -0.05
CA THR A 233 14.46 -8.58 -0.43
C THR A 233 14.41 -8.93 -1.91
N HIS A 234 13.85 -10.09 -2.25
CA HIS A 234 13.73 -10.60 -3.61
C HIS A 234 12.29 -10.96 -3.96
N THR A 235 11.96 -10.99 -5.25
CA THR A 235 10.67 -11.49 -5.74
C THR A 235 10.79 -12.93 -6.22
N SER A 236 9.89 -13.80 -5.73
CA SER A 236 9.78 -15.20 -6.17
C SER A 236 8.38 -15.49 -6.74
N ASN A 237 8.20 -16.68 -7.33
CA ASN A 237 6.88 -17.18 -7.74
C ASN A 237 5.88 -17.25 -6.57
N GLY A 238 6.36 -17.35 -5.33
CA GLY A 238 5.57 -17.39 -4.11
C GLY A 238 5.26 -16.03 -3.48
N GLY A 239 5.69 -14.93 -4.12
CA GLY A 239 5.67 -13.58 -3.59
C GLY A 239 7.06 -13.09 -3.18
N GLU A 240 7.10 -11.95 -2.51
CA GLU A 240 8.32 -11.35 -1.99
C GLU A 240 8.89 -12.16 -0.81
N VAL A 241 10.21 -12.32 -0.80
CA VAL A 241 10.99 -13.03 0.21
C VAL A 241 12.12 -12.14 0.70
N ALA A 242 12.38 -12.15 2.01
CA ALA A 242 13.50 -11.47 2.64
C ALA A 242 14.64 -12.47 2.89
N VAL A 243 15.87 -12.00 2.74
CA VAL A 243 17.10 -12.72 3.09
C VAL A 243 17.46 -12.36 4.53
N CYS A 244 17.21 -13.31 5.42
CA CYS A 244 17.29 -13.14 6.86
C CYS A 244 18.49 -13.87 7.46
N HIS A 245 19.12 -13.26 8.46
CA HIS A 245 20.08 -13.93 9.33
C HIS A 245 19.48 -14.00 10.75
N GLN A 246 19.51 -15.19 11.34
CA GLN A 246 19.04 -15.38 12.72
C GLN A 246 20.20 -15.14 13.68
N GLU A 247 19.98 -14.32 14.71
CA GLU A 247 20.95 -14.21 15.80
C GLU A 247 20.87 -15.46 16.69
N ASN A 248 21.69 -16.46 16.39
CA ASN A 248 21.94 -17.59 17.29
C ASN A 248 23.39 -17.51 17.79
N ALA A 249 23.55 -17.06 19.04
CA ALA A 249 24.73 -17.20 19.91
C ALA A 249 26.09 -17.53 19.22
N GLY A 250 26.57 -16.64 18.34
CA GLY A 250 27.93 -16.68 17.80
C GLY A 250 28.20 -17.62 16.62
N ILE A 251 27.19 -18.26 16.04
CA ILE A 251 27.32 -19.00 14.78
C ILE A 251 26.53 -18.25 13.71
N SER A 252 27.22 -17.77 12.67
CA SER A 252 26.56 -17.21 11.49
C SER A 252 25.88 -18.35 10.75
N ASP A 253 24.61 -18.61 11.08
CA ASP A 253 23.77 -19.52 10.31
C ASP A 253 23.69 -19.03 8.84
N PRO A 254 23.59 -19.96 7.86
CA PRO A 254 23.43 -19.58 6.46
C PRO A 254 22.16 -18.72 6.27
N PRO A 255 22.17 -17.79 5.29
CA PRO A 255 21.04 -16.91 5.05
C PRO A 255 19.75 -17.71 4.80
N LEU A 256 18.69 -17.28 5.46
CA LEU A 256 17.37 -17.89 5.40
C LEU A 256 16.44 -17.02 4.55
N LEU A 257 15.85 -17.62 3.52
CA LEU A 257 14.78 -17.01 2.75
C LEU A 257 13.45 -17.19 3.49
N VAL A 258 12.83 -16.07 3.87
CA VAL A 258 11.55 -16.02 4.59
C VAL A 258 10.57 -15.12 3.84
N ARG A 259 9.30 -15.48 3.75
CA ARG A 259 8.30 -14.64 3.06
C ARG A 259 8.06 -13.34 3.84
N THR A 260 8.07 -12.19 3.16
CA THR A 260 7.93 -10.88 3.81
C THR A 260 6.59 -10.72 4.55
N ARG A 261 5.50 -11.30 4.04
CA ARG A 261 4.17 -11.30 4.71
C ARG A 261 4.13 -11.99 6.09
N ASP A 262 5.13 -12.83 6.37
CA ASP A 262 5.26 -13.59 7.61
C ASP A 262 6.21 -12.89 8.60
N LEU A 263 6.70 -11.70 8.22
CA LEU A 263 7.58 -10.82 8.97
C LEU A 263 6.91 -9.45 9.20
N ILE A 264 7.30 -8.79 10.27
CA ILE A 264 7.08 -7.35 10.48
C ILE A 264 8.47 -6.73 10.46
N ILE A 265 8.72 -5.82 9.51
CA ILE A 265 10.07 -5.32 9.19
C ILE A 265 10.17 -3.88 9.66
N TRP A 266 11.27 -3.56 10.35
CA TRP A 266 11.64 -2.21 10.77
C TRP A 266 13.01 -1.84 10.20
N LYS A 267 13.28 -0.54 10.16
CA LYS A 267 14.62 -0.01 9.87
C LYS A 267 15.48 -0.07 11.12
N GLY A 268 16.77 -0.27 10.95
CA GLY A 268 17.74 -0.28 12.03
C GLY A 268 18.57 -1.55 12.15
N ASP A 269 19.50 -1.52 13.10
CA ASP A 269 20.28 -2.68 13.52
C ASP A 269 19.65 -3.33 14.76
N LEU A 270 19.45 -4.65 14.68
CA LEU A 270 18.91 -5.45 15.78
C LEU A 270 19.85 -5.50 17.00
N THR A 271 21.16 -5.39 16.76
CA THR A 271 22.20 -5.47 17.81
C THR A 271 22.21 -4.25 18.71
N GLU A 272 21.81 -3.09 18.18
CA GLU A 272 21.77 -1.79 18.86
C GLU A 272 20.54 -1.63 19.75
N LEU A 273 19.54 -2.52 19.62
CA LEU A 273 18.31 -2.45 20.42
C LEU A 273 18.53 -2.93 21.86
N PRO A 274 18.00 -2.21 22.87
CA PRO A 274 18.02 -2.66 24.25
C PRO A 274 17.34 -4.04 24.42
N PRO A 275 17.80 -4.89 25.36
CA PRO A 275 17.22 -6.22 25.59
C PRO A 275 15.70 -6.22 25.87
N ASP A 276 15.21 -5.19 26.55
CA ASP A 276 13.78 -5.04 26.86
C ASP A 276 12.96 -4.76 25.59
N VAL A 277 13.49 -3.93 24.67
CA VAL A 277 12.86 -3.64 23.38
C VAL A 277 12.85 -4.89 22.50
N ARG A 278 13.95 -5.66 22.47
CA ARG A 278 13.98 -6.96 21.77
C ARG A 278 12.96 -7.95 22.33
N SER A 279 12.82 -8.00 23.64
CA SER A 279 11.81 -8.85 24.30
C SER A 279 10.39 -8.44 23.93
N LEU A 280 10.13 -7.14 23.86
CA LEU A 280 8.86 -6.56 23.47
C LEU A 280 8.54 -6.82 21.98
N LEU A 281 9.52 -6.67 21.08
CA LEU A 281 9.39 -7.06 19.67
C LEU A 281 9.02 -8.53 19.52
N ALA A 282 9.70 -9.41 20.26
CA ALA A 282 9.42 -10.84 20.26
C ALA A 282 8.00 -11.15 20.77
N GLU A 283 7.53 -10.45 21.81
CA GLU A 283 6.15 -10.56 22.28
C GLU A 283 5.15 -10.08 21.22
N HIS A 284 5.41 -8.94 20.57
CA HIS A 284 4.57 -8.42 19.51
C HIS A 284 4.44 -9.43 18.35
N GLY A 285 5.55 -10.04 17.91
CA GLY A 285 5.53 -11.09 16.89
C GLY A 285 4.73 -12.34 17.31
N ARG A 286 4.87 -12.79 18.57
CA ARG A 286 4.07 -13.90 19.12
C ARG A 286 2.58 -13.57 19.16
N ALA A 287 2.22 -12.41 19.73
CA ALA A 287 0.84 -11.97 19.83
C ALA A 287 0.19 -11.79 18.45
N ALA A 288 0.92 -11.25 17.47
CA ALA A 288 0.44 -11.12 16.09
C ALA A 288 0.20 -12.49 15.42
N SER A 289 1.07 -13.48 15.68
CA SER A 289 0.86 -14.85 15.23
C SER A 289 -0.36 -15.50 15.89
N GLU A 290 -0.48 -15.37 17.22
CA GLU A 290 -1.63 -15.85 17.98
C GLU A 290 -2.93 -15.23 17.47
N LEU A 291 -2.93 -13.93 17.16
CA LEU A 291 -4.07 -13.21 16.61
C LEU A 291 -4.50 -13.80 15.25
N ARG A 292 -3.53 -14.09 14.37
CA ARG A 292 -3.82 -14.75 13.09
C ARG A 292 -4.45 -16.12 13.31
N GLN A 293 -3.93 -16.92 14.26
CA GLN A 293 -4.49 -18.24 14.58
C GLN A 293 -5.88 -18.15 15.21
N ALA A 294 -6.11 -17.21 16.13
CA ALA A 294 -7.42 -16.98 16.75
C ALA A 294 -8.45 -16.55 15.69
N ARG A 295 -8.09 -15.64 14.78
CA ARG A 295 -8.95 -15.26 13.65
C ARG A 295 -9.27 -16.45 12.74
N MET A 296 -8.30 -17.34 12.50
CA MET A 296 -8.54 -18.56 11.73
C MET A 296 -9.51 -19.50 12.44
N ARG A 297 -9.31 -19.77 13.73
CA ARG A 297 -10.21 -20.62 14.53
C ARG A 297 -11.63 -20.03 14.62
N ALA A 298 -11.74 -18.72 14.84
CA ALA A 298 -13.02 -18.01 14.85
C ALA A 298 -13.72 -18.11 13.48
N ALA A 299 -12.98 -17.95 12.38
CA ALA A 299 -13.51 -18.13 11.03
C ALA A 299 -13.96 -19.58 10.75
N GLU A 300 -13.27 -20.58 11.31
CA GLU A 300 -13.61 -22.00 11.18
C GLU A 300 -14.89 -22.42 11.92
N ARG A 301 -15.36 -21.62 12.90
CA ARG A 301 -16.67 -21.86 13.55
C ARG A 301 -17.84 -21.71 12.58
N ASN A 302 -17.66 -20.96 11.48
CA ASN A 302 -18.68 -20.88 10.44
C ASN A 302 -18.69 -22.20 9.65
N PRO A 303 -19.77 -23.01 9.70
CA PRO A 303 -19.86 -24.29 9.03
C PRO A 303 -19.77 -24.17 7.50
N HIS A 304 -20.03 -22.97 6.95
CA HIS A 304 -19.91 -22.67 5.52
C HIS A 304 -18.52 -22.17 5.12
N ALA A 305 -17.60 -21.89 6.05
CA ALA A 305 -16.27 -21.35 5.75
C ALA A 305 -15.45 -22.22 4.81
N MET A 306 -15.43 -23.53 5.03
CA MET A 306 -14.69 -24.48 4.19
C MET A 306 -15.27 -24.57 2.77
N ASN A 307 -16.60 -24.53 2.65
CA ASN A 307 -17.27 -24.55 1.34
C ASN A 307 -17.00 -23.26 0.58
N TYR A 308 -17.09 -22.10 1.24
CA TYR A 308 -16.75 -20.81 0.66
C TYR A 308 -15.28 -20.74 0.22
N LYS A 309 -14.33 -21.21 1.05
CA LYS A 309 -12.90 -21.27 0.71
C LYS A 309 -12.64 -22.14 -0.52
N LYS A 310 -13.25 -23.33 -0.58
CA LYS A 310 -13.16 -24.24 -1.73
C LYS A 310 -13.73 -23.60 -3.00
N ALA A 311 -14.92 -23.02 -2.93
CA ALA A 311 -15.57 -22.37 -4.07
C ALA A 311 -14.75 -21.16 -4.58
N THR A 312 -14.26 -20.32 -3.65
CA THR A 312 -13.37 -19.18 -3.96
C THR A 312 -12.10 -19.63 -4.67
N THR A 313 -11.45 -20.69 -4.18
CA THR A 313 -10.21 -21.22 -4.77
C THR A 313 -10.45 -21.73 -6.19
N LYS A 314 -11.53 -22.49 -6.41
CA LYS A 314 -11.92 -22.98 -7.75
C LYS A 314 -12.23 -21.82 -8.70
N TYR A 315 -13.00 -20.83 -8.24
CA TYR A 315 -13.36 -19.67 -9.05
C TYR A 315 -12.13 -18.82 -9.42
N LYS A 316 -11.23 -18.54 -8.48
CA LYS A 316 -9.96 -17.83 -8.76
C LYS A 316 -9.08 -18.58 -9.76
N ALA A 317 -8.94 -19.90 -9.60
CA ALA A 317 -8.18 -20.73 -10.54
C ALA A 317 -8.80 -20.70 -11.95
N PHE A 318 -10.12 -20.74 -12.05
CA PHE A 318 -10.84 -20.59 -13.32
C PHE A 318 -10.57 -19.23 -13.97
N VAL A 319 -10.71 -18.12 -13.24
CA VAL A 319 -10.44 -16.76 -13.74
C VAL A 319 -8.99 -16.63 -14.21
N ALA A 320 -8.03 -17.15 -13.45
CA ALA A 320 -6.62 -17.16 -13.84
C ALA A 320 -6.38 -17.96 -15.12
N LYS A 321 -7.02 -19.12 -15.27
CA LYS A 321 -6.94 -19.94 -16.50
C LYS A 321 -7.52 -19.20 -17.71
N VAL A 322 -8.69 -18.57 -17.56
CA VAL A 322 -9.31 -17.75 -18.62
C VAL A 322 -8.37 -16.62 -19.02
N LYS A 323 -7.83 -15.86 -18.05
CA LYS A 323 -6.89 -14.76 -18.32
C LYS A 323 -5.65 -15.24 -19.09
N ARG A 324 -5.07 -16.38 -18.68
CA ARG A 324 -3.90 -16.98 -19.33
C ARG A 324 -4.22 -17.40 -20.78
N LEU A 325 -5.35 -18.07 -21.01
CA LEU A 325 -5.76 -18.51 -22.34
C LEU A 325 -6.09 -17.34 -23.26
N THR A 326 -6.74 -16.30 -22.75
CA THR A 326 -6.98 -15.06 -23.50
C THR A 326 -5.66 -14.43 -23.93
N ALA A 327 -4.71 -14.26 -23.01
CA ALA A 327 -3.40 -13.71 -23.35
C ALA A 327 -2.62 -14.60 -24.34
N ALA A 328 -2.74 -15.92 -24.25
CA ALA A 328 -2.12 -16.85 -25.20
C ALA A 328 -2.77 -16.78 -26.58
N ARG A 329 -4.11 -16.74 -26.65
CA ARG A 329 -4.88 -16.57 -27.89
C ARG A 329 -4.50 -15.27 -28.60
N ASP A 330 -4.40 -14.17 -27.86
CA ASP A 330 -4.16 -12.84 -28.44
C ASP A 330 -2.74 -12.70 -29.01
N LYS A 331 -1.80 -13.54 -28.56
CA LYS A 331 -0.42 -13.62 -29.09
C LYS A 331 -0.23 -14.69 -30.16
N ALA A 332 -1.15 -15.64 -30.28
CA ALA A 332 -1.03 -16.76 -31.20
C ALA A 332 -1.61 -16.43 -32.58
N GLU A 333 -1.13 -17.14 -33.60
CA GLU A 333 -1.61 -17.05 -34.98
C GLU A 333 -2.06 -18.43 -35.48
N GLY A 334 -2.79 -18.44 -36.60
CA GLY A 334 -3.20 -19.67 -37.29
C GLY A 334 -3.89 -20.71 -36.40
N ALA A 335 -3.43 -21.95 -36.47
CA ALA A 335 -4.02 -23.09 -35.76
C ALA A 335 -3.98 -22.97 -34.23
N ASP A 336 -2.91 -22.39 -33.67
CA ASP A 336 -2.78 -22.21 -32.22
C ASP A 336 -3.80 -21.21 -31.67
N ARG A 337 -4.07 -20.14 -32.42
CA ARG A 337 -5.12 -19.17 -32.07
C ARG A 337 -6.50 -19.83 -32.01
N THR A 338 -6.82 -20.66 -32.99
CA THR A 338 -8.07 -21.44 -33.03
C THR A 338 -8.15 -22.39 -31.84
N ARG A 339 -7.08 -23.15 -31.54
CA ARG A 339 -7.04 -24.05 -30.36
C ARG A 339 -7.33 -23.30 -29.06
N TYR A 340 -6.69 -22.16 -28.82
CA TYR A 340 -6.96 -21.38 -27.60
C TYR A 340 -8.37 -20.77 -27.57
N ALA A 341 -8.92 -20.39 -28.73
CA ALA A 341 -10.30 -19.92 -28.84
C ALA A 341 -11.31 -21.04 -28.51
N ASP A 342 -11.08 -22.26 -28.98
CA ASP A 342 -11.91 -23.43 -28.69
C ASP A 342 -11.85 -23.80 -27.20
N GLU A 343 -10.66 -23.78 -26.59
CA GLU A 343 -10.51 -23.97 -25.15
C GLU A 343 -11.27 -22.92 -24.34
N LEU A 344 -11.18 -21.64 -24.73
CA LEU A 344 -11.93 -20.55 -24.10
C LEU A 344 -13.45 -20.75 -24.26
N HIS A 345 -13.90 -21.22 -25.43
CA HIS A 345 -15.30 -21.56 -25.66
C HIS A 345 -15.76 -22.69 -24.75
N GLY A 346 -14.96 -23.74 -24.57
CA GLY A 346 -15.23 -24.83 -23.63
C GLY A 346 -15.32 -24.37 -22.16
N LEU A 347 -14.55 -23.36 -21.78
CA LEU A 347 -14.64 -22.75 -20.44
C LEU A 347 -15.89 -21.88 -20.25
N LYS A 348 -16.43 -21.28 -21.31
CA LYS A 348 -17.63 -20.44 -21.25
C LYS A 348 -18.83 -21.19 -20.65
N ASN A 349 -18.98 -22.47 -20.99
CA ASN A 349 -20.08 -23.30 -20.48
C ASN A 349 -19.93 -23.65 -18.99
N LYS A 350 -18.71 -23.63 -18.45
CA LYS A 350 -18.43 -23.89 -17.02
C LYS A 350 -18.51 -22.64 -16.15
N ALA A 351 -18.50 -21.45 -16.76
CA ALA A 351 -18.48 -20.18 -16.04
C ALA A 351 -19.73 -19.97 -15.16
N PRO A 352 -20.97 -20.25 -15.63
CA PRO A 352 -22.16 -20.10 -14.80
C PRO A 352 -22.13 -21.00 -13.57
N GLU A 353 -21.84 -22.29 -13.76
CA GLU A 353 -21.77 -23.26 -12.65
C GLU A 353 -20.78 -22.85 -11.56
N LEU A 354 -19.56 -22.46 -11.94
CA LEU A 354 -18.53 -22.04 -10.99
C LEU A 354 -18.87 -20.72 -10.31
N ARG A 355 -19.52 -19.79 -11.02
CA ARG A 355 -19.99 -18.52 -10.47
C ARG A 355 -21.13 -18.77 -9.48
N ASP A 356 -22.14 -19.54 -9.85
CA ASP A 356 -23.30 -19.84 -9.00
C ASP A 356 -22.89 -20.60 -7.73
N ALA A 357 -21.95 -21.54 -7.85
CA ALA A 357 -21.36 -22.23 -6.71
C ALA A 357 -20.60 -21.28 -5.76
N TYR A 358 -19.85 -20.32 -6.33
CA TYR A 358 -19.17 -19.28 -5.55
C TYR A 358 -20.17 -18.36 -4.83
N GLU A 359 -21.15 -17.81 -5.55
CA GLU A 359 -22.14 -16.88 -4.99
C GLU A 359 -23.03 -17.57 -3.94
N THR A 360 -23.43 -18.82 -4.18
CA THR A 360 -24.21 -19.60 -3.19
C THR A 360 -23.40 -19.84 -1.93
N ALA A 361 -22.14 -20.26 -2.05
CA ALA A 361 -21.28 -20.48 -0.89
C ALA A 361 -20.97 -19.18 -0.14
N LYS A 362 -20.81 -18.07 -0.86
CA LYS A 362 -20.62 -16.73 -0.30
C LYS A 362 -21.85 -16.28 0.48
N ARG A 363 -23.05 -16.38 -0.12
CA ARG A 363 -24.31 -16.02 0.53
C ARG A 363 -24.51 -16.80 1.82
N ASN A 364 -24.37 -18.13 1.79
CA ASN A 364 -24.52 -18.95 3.00
C ASN A 364 -23.50 -18.57 4.10
N TYR A 365 -22.27 -18.25 3.70
CA TYR A 365 -21.23 -17.78 4.63
C TYR A 365 -21.62 -16.43 5.26
N GLU A 366 -22.09 -15.47 4.46
CA GLU A 366 -22.48 -14.13 4.90
C GLU A 366 -23.77 -14.13 5.73
N GLU A 367 -24.78 -14.91 5.35
CA GLU A 367 -26.02 -15.10 6.12
C GLU A 367 -25.73 -15.68 7.50
N TRP A 368 -24.93 -16.75 7.58
CA TRP A 368 -24.52 -17.31 8.87
C TRP A 368 -23.76 -16.28 9.71
N LYS A 369 -22.86 -15.50 9.10
CA LYS A 369 -22.09 -14.45 9.77
C LYS A 369 -23.01 -13.34 10.31
N ALA A 370 -24.06 -12.98 9.56
CA ALA A 370 -25.03 -11.97 9.99
C ALA A 370 -25.89 -12.45 11.18
N THR A 371 -26.26 -13.73 11.22
CA THR A 371 -27.16 -14.28 12.25
C THR A 371 -26.43 -14.79 13.51
N ASN A 372 -25.24 -15.37 13.40
CA ASN A 372 -24.57 -16.10 14.49
C ASN A 372 -23.41 -15.37 15.16
N GLY A 373 -23.32 -14.06 14.95
CA GLY A 373 -22.50 -13.17 15.76
C GLY A 373 -21.26 -12.64 15.05
N GLY A 374 -21.27 -11.31 14.88
CA GLY A 374 -20.08 -10.46 14.84
C GLY A 374 -19.15 -10.62 13.64
N SER A 375 -18.27 -9.63 13.45
CA SER A 375 -17.08 -9.90 12.65
C SER A 375 -16.26 -10.99 13.35
N VAL A 376 -15.36 -11.67 12.62
CA VAL A 376 -14.29 -12.49 13.25
C VAL A 376 -13.56 -11.67 14.33
N ASP A 377 -13.50 -10.35 14.16
CA ASP A 377 -12.91 -9.39 15.11
C ASP A 377 -13.74 -9.12 16.37
N SER A 378 -15.01 -9.53 16.40
CA SER A 378 -15.88 -9.42 17.58
C SER A 378 -15.77 -10.62 18.51
N ASP A 379 -14.98 -11.63 18.15
CA ASP A 379 -14.72 -12.78 19.01
C ASP A 379 -13.93 -12.36 20.26
N PRO A 380 -14.34 -12.74 21.49
CA PRO A 380 -13.67 -12.31 22.72
C PRO A 380 -12.19 -12.70 22.79
N GLU A 381 -11.81 -13.85 22.24
CA GLU A 381 -10.42 -14.32 22.19
C GLU A 381 -9.63 -13.44 21.21
N VAL A 382 -10.18 -13.16 20.02
CA VAL A 382 -9.57 -12.26 19.04
C VAL A 382 -9.40 -10.85 19.59
N ALA A 383 -10.40 -10.31 20.27
CA ALA A 383 -10.34 -8.99 20.89
C ALA A 383 -9.27 -8.91 21.99
N THR A 384 -9.17 -9.95 22.84
CA THR A 384 -8.16 -10.01 23.90
C THR A 384 -6.73 -10.05 23.34
N ILE A 385 -6.51 -10.83 22.27
CA ILE A 385 -5.18 -10.91 21.65
C ILE A 385 -4.88 -9.64 20.85
N GLN A 386 -5.87 -9.03 20.20
CA GLN A 386 -5.72 -7.75 19.52
C GLN A 386 -5.28 -6.66 20.51
N ASP A 387 -5.90 -6.57 21.69
CA ASP A 387 -5.47 -5.64 22.75
C ASP A 387 -4.00 -5.85 23.17
N ARG A 388 -3.53 -7.11 23.22
CA ARG A 388 -2.11 -7.41 23.48
C ARG A 388 -1.19 -6.93 22.36
N VAL A 389 -1.59 -7.13 21.09
CA VAL A 389 -0.83 -6.62 19.92
C VAL A 389 -0.77 -5.10 19.95
N ASP A 390 -1.89 -4.44 20.25
CA ASP A 390 -2.00 -2.98 20.27
C ASP A 390 -1.18 -2.39 21.42
N LYS A 391 -1.22 -2.98 22.63
CA LYS A 391 -0.37 -2.58 23.76
C LYS A 391 1.11 -2.72 23.45
N ALA A 392 1.52 -3.85 22.88
CA ALA A 392 2.92 -4.06 22.49
C ALA A 392 3.34 -3.04 21.41
N SER A 393 2.47 -2.76 20.44
CA SER A 393 2.71 -1.74 19.41
C SER A 393 2.86 -0.33 20.00
N GLN A 394 2.01 0.04 20.95
CA GLN A 394 2.08 1.32 21.66
C GLN A 394 3.38 1.47 22.45
N GLN A 395 3.85 0.41 23.09
CA GLN A 395 5.12 0.40 23.82
C GLN A 395 6.34 0.43 22.87
N LEU A 396 6.21 -0.08 21.64
CA LEU A 396 7.25 -0.03 20.63
C LEU A 396 7.32 1.32 19.88
N ALA A 397 6.21 2.07 19.84
CA ALA A 397 6.12 3.33 19.08
C ALA A 397 7.23 4.37 19.38
N PRO A 398 7.69 4.57 20.63
CA PRO A 398 8.78 5.51 20.92
C PRO A 398 10.13 5.13 20.30
N TYR A 399 10.31 3.86 19.90
CA TYR A 399 11.58 3.34 19.37
C TYR A 399 11.63 3.32 17.85
N PHE A 400 10.48 3.43 17.17
CA PHE A 400 10.40 3.29 15.72
C PHE A 400 9.51 4.39 15.14
N ASP A 401 10.14 5.34 14.44
CA ASP A 401 9.42 6.25 13.55
C ASP A 401 8.75 5.43 12.45
N THR A 402 7.41 5.46 12.45
CA THR A 402 6.59 4.69 11.50
C THR A 402 6.39 5.43 10.19
#